data_AF-D6YA53-F1
#
_entry.id   AF-D6YA53-F1
#
_cell.length_a   1.000
_cell.length_b   1.000
_cell.length_c   1.000
_cell.angle_alpha   90.00
_cell.angle_beta   90.00
_cell.angle_gamma   90.00
#
_symmetry.space_group_name_H-M   'P 1'
#
loop_
_entity.id
_entity.type
_entity.pdbx_description
1 polymer ?
#
loop_
_entity_poly.entity_id
_entity_poly.type
_entity_poly.pdbx_seq_one_letter_code
_entity_poly.pdbx_strand_id
1 'polypeptide(L)'
;MVVEAPEGVRIMRARPEDAGEILTVQRAAYVTEAQLYGDPFIAPLIESVGQVAEAIATGTVLKAVAGPRIVGAVRGRLTGTTCLVGRLVVAPDRQRQGIGSALLTALHDSVPEAAAFDLFTGHLSEGNLRLYRRLGYRETRRERVADHLTLVHLRWER
;
A
#
# COMPACT_ATOMS: atom_id res chain seq x y z
N MET A 1 7.66 -5.48 -16.79
CA MET A 1 7.55 -6.88 -16.34
C MET A 1 6.17 -7.01 -15.70
N VAL A 2 5.27 -7.79 -16.29
CA VAL A 2 3.94 -8.04 -15.71
C VAL A 2 4.16 -8.89 -14.47
N VAL A 3 3.86 -8.34 -13.29
CA VAL A 3 3.96 -9.10 -12.03
C VAL A 3 2.63 -9.78 -11.80
N GLU A 4 2.56 -11.07 -12.05
CA GLU A 4 1.38 -11.87 -11.74
C GLU A 4 1.26 -12.09 -10.23
N ALA A 5 0.02 -12.21 -9.76
CA ALA A 5 -0.24 -12.60 -8.39
C ALA A 5 0.25 -14.04 -8.14
N PRO A 6 0.72 -14.37 -6.93
CA PRO A 6 1.11 -15.74 -6.59
C PRO A 6 -0.05 -16.72 -6.77
N GLU A 7 0.27 -17.99 -7.02
CA GLU A 7 -0.74 -19.04 -7.18
C GLU A 7 -1.72 -19.06 -6.00
N GLY A 8 -3.02 -19.16 -6.31
CA GLY A 8 -4.09 -19.13 -5.31
C GLY A 8 -4.40 -17.74 -4.72
N VAL A 9 -3.76 -16.67 -5.19
CA VAL A 9 -4.07 -15.28 -4.81
C VAL A 9 -4.77 -14.56 -5.96
N ARG A 10 -5.94 -13.98 -5.69
CA ARG A 10 -6.69 -13.17 -6.65
C ARG A 10 -6.68 -11.70 -6.24
N ILE A 11 -6.37 -10.81 -7.16
CA ILE A 11 -6.45 -9.36 -6.95
C ILE A 11 -7.74 -8.82 -7.56
N MET A 12 -8.45 -7.99 -6.81
CA MET A 12 -9.73 -7.41 -7.24
C MET A 12 -10.05 -6.11 -6.51
N ARG A 13 -11.01 -5.35 -7.02
CA ARG A 13 -11.51 -4.16 -6.30
C ARG A 13 -12.17 -4.56 -4.97
N ALA A 14 -11.88 -3.77 -3.96
CA ALA A 14 -12.57 -3.84 -2.67
C ALA A 14 -13.99 -3.26 -2.78
N ARG A 15 -14.88 -3.76 -1.94
CA ARG A 15 -16.26 -3.32 -1.74
C ARG A 15 -16.42 -2.78 -0.32
N PRO A 16 -17.47 -1.99 -0.03
CA PRO A 16 -17.69 -1.43 1.31
C PRO A 16 -17.66 -2.48 2.43
N GLU A 17 -18.23 -3.67 2.20
CA GLU A 17 -18.18 -4.79 3.14
C GLU A 17 -16.75 -5.29 3.49
N ASP A 18 -15.74 -5.02 2.66
CA ASP A 18 -14.36 -5.43 2.93
C ASP A 18 -13.64 -4.53 3.96
N ALA A 19 -14.22 -3.37 4.30
CA ALA A 19 -13.54 -2.33 5.08
C ALA A 19 -12.98 -2.84 6.42
N GLY A 20 -13.75 -3.68 7.13
CA GLY A 20 -13.34 -4.25 8.41
C GLY A 20 -12.15 -5.21 8.29
N GLU A 21 -12.18 -6.10 7.29
CA GLU A 21 -11.10 -7.07 7.08
C GLU A 21 -9.83 -6.39 6.53
N ILE A 22 -9.97 -5.40 5.63
CA ILE A 22 -8.86 -4.57 5.16
C ILE A 22 -8.20 -3.83 6.33
N LEU A 23 -8.99 -3.23 7.24
CA LEU A 23 -8.44 -2.56 8.42
C LEU A 23 -7.69 -3.54 9.32
N THR A 24 -8.19 -4.77 9.44
CA THR A 24 -7.53 -5.84 10.22
C THR A 24 -6.17 -6.20 9.64
N VAL A 25 -6.10 -6.45 8.32
CA VAL A 25 -4.83 -6.74 7.63
C VAL A 25 -3.88 -5.55 7.71
N GLN A 26 -4.41 -4.33 7.57
CA GLN A 26 -3.63 -3.11 7.68
C GLN A 26 -2.98 -2.97 9.05
N ARG A 27 -3.74 -3.12 10.13
CA ARG A 27 -3.20 -3.06 11.49
C ARG A 27 -2.13 -4.12 11.70
N ALA A 28 -2.39 -5.36 11.28
CA ALA A 28 -1.42 -6.44 11.41
C ALA A 28 -0.11 -6.15 10.65
N ALA A 29 -0.19 -5.58 9.44
CA ALA A 29 0.99 -5.24 8.65
C ALA A 29 1.81 -4.10 9.28
N TYR A 30 1.15 -3.04 9.76
CA TYR A 30 1.80 -1.82 10.26
C TYR A 30 2.37 -1.93 11.69
N VAL A 31 2.14 -3.02 12.43
CA VAL A 31 2.77 -3.24 13.75
C VAL A 31 4.30 -3.20 13.65
N THR A 32 4.88 -3.74 12.56
CA THR A 32 6.33 -3.75 12.38
C THR A 32 6.87 -2.33 12.19
N GLU A 33 6.18 -1.50 11.40
CA GLU A 33 6.51 -0.09 11.22
C GLU A 33 6.39 0.70 12.52
N ALA A 34 5.32 0.48 13.30
CA ALA A 34 5.15 1.12 14.59
C ALA A 34 6.28 0.79 15.57
N GLN A 35 6.71 -0.48 15.60
CA GLN A 35 7.87 -0.90 16.40
C GLN A 35 9.18 -0.30 15.89
N LEU A 36 9.36 -0.25 14.56
CA LEU A 36 10.55 0.29 13.92
C LEU A 36 10.75 1.78 14.21
N TYR A 37 9.65 2.53 14.33
CA TYR A 37 9.67 3.97 14.60
C TYR A 37 9.37 4.34 16.04
N GLY A 38 8.97 3.38 16.89
CA GLY A 38 8.59 3.65 18.27
C GLY A 38 7.29 4.45 18.42
N ASP A 39 6.39 4.39 17.44
CA ASP A 39 5.14 5.15 17.42
C ASP A 39 3.93 4.24 17.18
N PRO A 40 3.12 3.94 18.22
CA PRO A 40 1.90 3.15 18.08
C PRO A 40 0.70 3.95 17.55
N PHE A 41 0.82 5.28 17.41
CA PHE A 41 -0.27 6.17 16.99
C PHE A 41 -0.15 6.60 15.52
N ILE A 42 0.71 5.94 14.74
CA ILE A 42 0.79 6.19 13.30
C ILE A 42 -0.59 6.09 12.63
N ALA A 43 -0.84 6.97 11.67
CA ALA A 43 -2.14 7.09 11.00
C ALA A 43 -2.76 5.76 10.50
N PRO A 44 -2.01 4.78 9.97
CA PRO A 44 -2.58 3.48 9.59
C PRO A 44 -3.16 2.66 10.76
N LEU A 45 -2.68 2.83 11.99
CA LEU A 45 -3.12 2.04 13.15
C LEU A 45 -4.37 2.63 13.82
N ILE A 46 -4.50 3.95 13.81
CA ILE A 46 -5.63 4.67 14.42
C ILE A 46 -6.79 4.96 13.46
N GLU A 47 -6.68 4.57 12.19
CA GLU A 47 -7.75 4.69 11.21
C GLU A 47 -8.99 3.87 11.63
N SER A 48 -10.18 4.44 11.39
CA SER A 48 -11.47 3.79 11.66
C SER A 48 -11.98 3.01 10.46
N VAL A 49 -12.87 2.04 10.70
CA VAL A 49 -13.53 1.28 9.62
C VAL A 49 -14.29 2.22 8.67
N GLY A 50 -14.92 3.28 9.21
CA GLY A 50 -15.61 4.28 8.40
C GLY A 50 -14.67 5.03 7.44
N GLN A 51 -13.45 5.36 7.89
CA GLN A 51 -12.44 5.97 7.01
C GLN A 51 -11.94 5.01 5.92
N VAL A 52 -11.83 3.71 6.24
CA VAL A 52 -11.51 2.70 5.22
C VAL A 52 -12.64 2.57 4.20
N ALA A 53 -13.90 2.52 4.66
CA ALA A 53 -15.07 2.47 3.78
C ALA A 53 -15.15 3.70 2.87
N GLU A 54 -14.88 4.89 3.40
CA GLU A 54 -14.81 6.13 2.62
C GLU A 54 -13.70 6.08 1.56
N ALA A 55 -12.53 5.54 1.92
CA ALA A 55 -11.43 5.37 0.97
C ALA A 55 -11.79 4.38 -0.16
N ILE A 56 -12.58 3.35 0.13
CA ILE A 56 -13.12 2.42 -0.87
C ILE A 56 -14.12 3.12 -1.79
N ALA A 57 -14.98 3.98 -1.24
CA ALA A 57 -16.01 4.69 -2.00
C ALA A 57 -15.43 5.78 -2.93
N THR A 58 -14.34 6.44 -2.50
CA THR A 58 -13.81 7.64 -3.17
C THR A 58 -12.52 7.41 -3.96
N GLY A 59 -11.96 6.20 -3.92
CA GLY A 59 -10.67 5.87 -4.52
C GLY A 59 -10.64 4.50 -5.18
N THR A 60 -9.46 4.14 -5.69
CA THR A 60 -9.19 2.79 -6.18
C THR A 60 -8.58 1.97 -5.06
N VAL A 61 -9.36 1.09 -4.45
CA VAL A 61 -8.85 0.14 -3.45
C VAL A 61 -8.86 -1.26 -4.04
N LEU A 62 -7.69 -1.89 -4.06
CA LEU A 62 -7.54 -3.29 -4.46
C LEU A 62 -7.25 -4.15 -3.24
N LYS A 63 -7.80 -5.36 -3.23
CA LYS A 63 -7.55 -6.40 -2.24
C LYS A 63 -6.95 -7.63 -2.91
N ALA A 64 -6.03 -8.29 -2.21
CA ALA A 64 -5.51 -9.60 -2.56
C ALA A 64 -6.20 -10.65 -1.67
N VAL A 65 -6.80 -11.66 -2.28
CA VAL A 65 -7.62 -12.68 -1.61
C VAL A 65 -7.01 -14.06 -1.83
N ALA A 66 -6.75 -14.80 -0.75
CA ALA A 66 -6.33 -16.20 -0.77
C ALA A 66 -7.42 -17.06 -0.12
N GLY A 67 -8.10 -17.90 -0.92
CA GLY A 67 -9.30 -18.60 -0.47
C GLY A 67 -10.40 -17.62 -0.05
N PRO A 68 -10.91 -17.68 1.20
CA PRO A 68 -11.89 -16.73 1.71
C PRO A 68 -11.28 -15.48 2.37
N ARG A 69 -9.94 -15.42 2.55
CA ARG A 69 -9.27 -14.41 3.37
C ARG A 69 -8.64 -13.31 2.53
N ILE A 70 -8.83 -12.05 2.92
CA ILE A 70 -8.03 -10.92 2.44
C ILE A 70 -6.63 -11.03 3.09
N VAL A 71 -5.62 -11.08 2.24
CA VAL A 71 -4.20 -11.21 2.63
C VAL A 71 -3.37 -9.99 2.27
N GLY A 72 -3.96 -9.00 1.62
CA GLY A 72 -3.31 -7.73 1.34
C GLY A 72 -4.27 -6.72 0.72
N ALA A 73 -3.87 -5.45 0.72
CA ALA A 73 -4.60 -4.38 0.08
C ALA A 73 -3.66 -3.26 -0.35
N VAL A 74 -4.12 -2.42 -1.29
CA VAL A 74 -3.48 -1.15 -1.65
C VAL A 74 -4.55 -0.14 -2.02
N ARG A 75 -4.28 1.14 -1.74
CA ARG A 75 -5.17 2.24 -2.08
C ARG A 75 -4.46 3.19 -3.05
N GLY A 76 -5.18 3.64 -4.06
CA GLY A 76 -4.79 4.70 -4.98
C GLY A 76 -5.86 5.79 -5.01
N ARG A 77 -5.44 7.05 -4.93
CA ARG A 77 -6.31 8.22 -5.08
C ARG A 77 -5.76 9.11 -6.19
N LEU A 78 -6.51 9.22 -7.28
CA LEU A 78 -6.13 10.09 -8.40
C LEU A 78 -6.33 11.57 -8.01
N THR A 79 -5.34 12.41 -8.32
CA THR A 79 -5.38 13.87 -8.18
C THR A 79 -4.72 14.49 -9.40
N GLY A 80 -5.52 15.11 -10.27
CA GLY A 80 -5.06 15.48 -11.61
C GLY A 80 -4.62 14.23 -12.38
N THR A 81 -3.35 14.20 -12.81
CA THR A 81 -2.75 13.05 -13.52
C THR A 81 -1.83 12.21 -12.64
N THR A 82 -1.78 12.44 -11.32
CA THR A 82 -0.94 11.68 -10.39
C THR A 82 -1.82 10.87 -9.44
N CYS A 83 -1.54 9.57 -9.32
CA CYS A 83 -2.18 8.69 -8.34
C CYS A 83 -1.35 8.63 -7.06
N LEU A 84 -1.93 9.06 -5.95
CA LEU A 84 -1.32 8.89 -4.62
C LEU A 84 -1.57 7.46 -4.14
N VAL A 85 -0.49 6.70 -4.00
CA VAL A 85 -0.53 5.33 -3.51
C VAL A 85 -0.30 5.32 -2.00
N GLY A 86 -1.17 4.62 -1.29
CA GLY A 86 -1.10 4.49 0.16
C GLY A 86 -1.60 3.14 0.63
N ARG A 87 -1.31 2.84 1.90
CA ARG A 87 -1.81 1.64 2.59
C ARG A 87 -1.56 0.35 1.81
N LEU A 88 -0.38 0.23 1.18
CA LEU A 88 0.09 -1.04 0.66
C LEU A 88 0.40 -1.96 1.84
N VAL A 89 -0.42 -2.99 2.02
CA VAL A 89 -0.33 -3.90 3.15
C VAL A 89 -0.42 -5.35 2.67
N VAL A 90 0.37 -6.20 3.30
CA VAL A 90 0.31 -7.65 3.12
C VAL A 90 0.37 -8.27 4.51
N ALA A 91 -0.55 -9.20 4.78
CA ALA A 91 -0.64 -9.92 6.03
C ALA A 91 0.73 -10.54 6.38
N PRO A 92 1.22 -10.42 7.63
CA PRO A 92 2.58 -10.84 8.00
C PRO A 92 2.96 -12.27 7.58
N ASP A 93 2.02 -13.21 7.68
CA ASP A 93 2.18 -14.62 7.29
C ASP A 93 2.21 -14.86 5.77
N ARG A 94 1.95 -13.83 4.96
CA ARG A 94 1.91 -13.87 3.50
C ARG A 94 2.89 -12.91 2.84
N GLN A 95 3.75 -12.26 3.62
CA GLN A 95 4.78 -11.36 3.12
C GLN A 95 5.89 -12.11 2.37
N ARG A 96 6.66 -11.37 1.55
CA ARG A 96 7.78 -11.89 0.74
C ARG A 96 7.41 -12.97 -0.29
N GLN A 97 6.13 -13.09 -0.61
CA GLN A 97 5.61 -14.01 -1.64
C GLN A 97 5.27 -13.30 -2.96
N GLY A 98 5.54 -11.99 -3.10
CA GLY A 98 5.24 -11.23 -4.33
C GLY A 98 3.90 -10.50 -4.34
N ILE A 99 3.03 -10.70 -3.34
CA ILE A 99 1.70 -10.08 -3.25
C ILE A 99 1.75 -8.55 -3.32
N GLY A 100 2.69 -7.92 -2.60
CA GLY A 100 2.82 -6.45 -2.60
C GLY A 100 3.21 -5.90 -3.98
N SER A 101 4.03 -6.64 -4.74
CA SER A 101 4.38 -6.28 -6.11
C SER A 101 3.18 -6.41 -7.04
N ALA A 102 2.46 -7.53 -6.95
CA ALA A 102 1.26 -7.76 -7.76
C ALA A 102 0.15 -6.72 -7.47
N LEU A 103 -0.03 -6.32 -6.21
CA LEU A 103 -0.98 -5.26 -5.83
C LEU A 103 -0.62 -3.90 -6.44
N LEU A 104 0.66 -3.50 -6.41
CA LEU A 104 1.10 -2.25 -7.00
C LEU A 104 0.96 -2.25 -8.52
N THR A 105 1.37 -3.33 -9.19
CA THR A 105 1.21 -3.47 -10.64
C THR A 105 -0.26 -3.42 -11.03
N ALA A 106 -1.13 -4.17 -10.34
CA ALA A 106 -2.56 -4.12 -10.60
C ALA A 106 -3.17 -2.73 -10.35
N LEU A 107 -2.63 -1.96 -9.39
CA LEU A 107 -3.06 -0.58 -9.17
C LEU A 107 -2.64 0.34 -10.31
N HIS A 108 -1.42 0.15 -10.85
CA HIS A 108 -0.96 0.90 -12.04
C HIS A 108 -1.88 0.70 -13.23
N ASP A 109 -2.33 -0.54 -13.45
CA ASP A 109 -3.23 -0.91 -14.53
C ASP A 109 -4.68 -0.45 -14.29
N SER A 110 -5.10 -0.38 -13.03
CA SER A 110 -6.47 0.01 -12.64
C SER A 110 -6.75 1.51 -12.68
N VAL A 111 -5.72 2.33 -12.93
CA VAL A 111 -5.81 3.79 -13.03
C VAL A 111 -5.11 4.27 -14.32
N PRO A 112 -5.69 3.99 -15.50
CA PRO A 112 -5.11 4.36 -16.80
C PRO A 112 -4.98 5.87 -17.01
N GLU A 113 -5.68 6.70 -16.24
CA GLU A 113 -5.61 8.16 -16.31
C GLU A 113 -4.35 8.73 -15.63
N ALA A 114 -3.70 7.96 -14.76
CA ALA A 114 -2.51 8.38 -14.05
C ALA A 114 -1.27 8.31 -14.97
N ALA A 115 -0.60 9.44 -15.16
CA ALA A 115 0.72 9.52 -15.78
C ALA A 115 1.84 9.12 -14.80
N ALA A 116 1.56 9.19 -13.49
CA ALA A 116 2.50 8.83 -12.46
C ALA A 116 1.83 8.39 -11.16
N PHE A 117 2.61 7.70 -10.33
CA PHE A 117 2.20 7.17 -9.04
C PHE A 117 3.20 7.61 -7.98
N ASP A 118 2.72 8.36 -7.00
CA ASP A 118 3.53 8.86 -5.89
C ASP A 118 3.23 8.06 -4.62
N LEU A 119 4.28 7.76 -3.86
CA LEU A 119 4.17 7.19 -2.52
C LEU A 119 5.28 7.71 -1.62
N PHE A 120 5.15 7.43 -0.33
CA PHE A 120 6.23 7.63 0.62
C PHE A 120 6.32 6.48 1.61
N THR A 121 7.49 6.29 2.18
CA THR A 121 7.72 5.37 3.29
C THR A 121 8.79 5.92 4.22
N GLY A 122 8.86 5.39 5.43
CA GLY A 122 9.90 5.80 6.35
C GLY A 122 11.28 5.30 5.88
N HIS A 123 12.32 6.09 6.13
CA HIS A 123 13.71 5.79 5.72
C HIS A 123 14.33 4.50 6.28
N LEU A 124 13.75 3.90 7.31
CA LEU A 124 14.17 2.63 7.92
C LEU A 124 13.39 1.43 7.35
N SER A 125 12.29 1.69 6.61
CA SER A 125 11.46 0.67 5.97
C SER A 125 12.15 0.07 4.73
N GLU A 126 13.33 -0.54 4.94
CA GLU A 126 14.20 -1.06 3.89
C GLU A 126 13.52 -2.11 3.00
N GLY A 127 12.59 -2.89 3.55
CA GLY A 127 11.76 -3.82 2.76
C GLY A 127 10.91 -3.10 1.72
N ASN A 128 10.28 -2.00 2.11
CA ASN A 128 9.45 -1.17 1.24
C ASN A 128 10.31 -0.46 0.20
N LEU A 129 11.43 0.14 0.62
CA LEU A 129 12.37 0.81 -0.29
C LEU A 129 12.90 -0.15 -1.37
N ARG A 130 13.27 -1.38 -1.01
CA ARG A 130 13.69 -2.41 -1.99
C ARG A 130 12.56 -2.80 -2.94
N LEU A 131 11.34 -2.97 -2.42
CA LEU A 131 10.17 -3.27 -3.24
C LEU A 131 9.91 -2.18 -4.27
N TYR A 132 9.83 -0.92 -3.85
CA TYR A 132 9.51 0.20 -4.73
C TYR A 132 10.58 0.39 -5.81
N ARG A 133 11.87 0.37 -5.44
CA ARG A 133 12.98 0.46 -6.40
C ARG A 133 12.92 -0.65 -7.46
N ARG A 134 12.61 -1.89 -7.05
CA ARG A 134 12.46 -3.02 -7.97
C ARG A 134 11.30 -2.83 -8.96
N LEU A 135 10.24 -2.16 -8.53
CA LEU A 135 9.09 -1.82 -9.38
C LEU A 135 9.32 -0.55 -10.23
N GLY A 136 10.50 0.05 -10.17
CA GLY A 136 10.87 1.20 -10.99
C GLY A 136 10.57 2.55 -10.35
N TYR A 137 10.12 2.60 -9.09
CA TYR A 137 9.99 3.85 -8.37
C TYR A 137 11.36 4.48 -8.12
N ARG A 138 11.47 5.78 -8.36
CA ARG A 138 12.67 6.58 -8.11
C ARG A 138 12.41 7.52 -6.94
N GLU A 139 13.41 7.65 -6.07
CA GLU A 139 13.37 8.61 -4.97
C GLU A 139 13.36 10.04 -5.55
N THR A 140 12.41 10.87 -5.12
CA THR A 140 12.28 12.26 -5.58
C THR A 140 12.73 13.26 -4.52
N ARG A 141 12.46 12.98 -3.25
CA ARG A 141 12.94 13.78 -2.12
C ARG A 141 12.95 13.00 -0.81
N ARG A 142 13.65 13.55 0.18
CA ARG A 142 13.53 13.18 1.59
C ARG A 142 12.99 14.35 2.40
N GLU A 143 12.21 14.04 3.42
CA GLU A 143 11.56 15.02 4.28
C GLU A 143 11.68 14.57 5.73
N ARG A 144 12.41 15.34 6.55
CA ARG A 144 12.50 15.09 7.99
C ARG A 144 11.24 15.61 8.67
N VAL A 145 10.44 14.71 9.23
CA VAL A 145 9.16 15.06 9.88
C VAL A 145 9.24 14.98 11.41
N ALA A 146 10.20 14.21 11.94
CA ALA A 146 10.57 14.17 13.35
C ALA A 146 12.04 13.75 13.51
N ASP A 147 12.58 13.80 14.72
CA ASP A 147 13.98 13.42 14.99
C ASP A 147 14.30 11.97 14.59
N HIS A 148 13.34 11.06 14.79
CA HIS A 148 13.48 9.64 14.48
C HIS A 148 12.80 9.25 13.15
N LEU A 149 12.24 10.21 12.39
CA LEU A 149 11.48 9.93 11.18
C LEU A 149 11.82 10.90 10.04
N THR A 150 12.54 10.36 9.06
CA THR A 150 12.61 10.89 7.69
C THR A 150 11.70 10.08 6.78
N LEU A 151 10.85 10.76 6.01
CA LEU A 151 10.09 10.18 4.92
C LEU A 151 10.90 10.22 3.63
N VAL A 152 10.89 9.10 2.90
CA VAL A 152 11.43 8.99 1.55
C VAL A 152 10.25 9.00 0.60
N HIS A 153 10.18 10.00 -0.27
CA HIS A 153 9.15 10.14 -1.29
C HIS A 153 9.67 9.53 -2.59
N LEU A 154 8.84 8.71 -3.23
CA LEU A 154 9.19 8.03 -4.46
C LEU A 154 8.08 8.15 -5.50
N ARG A 155 8.49 8.18 -6.76
CA ARG A 155 7.61 8.31 -7.91
C ARG A 155 7.89 7.23 -8.94
N TRP A 156 6.84 6.64 -9.47
CA TRP A 156 6.87 5.83 -10.69
C TRP A 156 6.15 6.58 -11.79
N GLU A 157 6.71 6.59 -12.99
CA GLU A 157 6.15 7.26 -14.17
C GLU A 157 5.90 6.21 -15.25
N ARG A 158 4.81 6.38 -16.00
CA ARG A 158 4.41 5.45 -17.04
C ARG A 158 5.28 5.59 -18.30
#